data_AF-A0A4R0XV14-F1
#
_entry.id   AF-A0A4R0XV14-F1
#
_cell.length_a   1.000
_cell.length_b   1.000
_cell.length_c   1.000
_cell.angle_alpha   90.00
_cell.angle_beta   90.00
_cell.angle_gamma   90.00
#
_symmetry.space_group_name_H-M   'P 1'
#
loop_
_entity.id
_entity.type
_entity.pdbx_description
1 polymer ?
#
loop_
_entity_poly.entity_id
_entity_poly.type
_entity_poly.pdbx_seq_one_letter_code
_entity_poly.pdbx_strand_id
1 'polypeptide(L)'
;MYNNHMKSKWIADSSVYPGVIFEDITHTFIEPGAKIEPGCYIEVLVRIDSKSTIKENTKIFQGSIIKESVIGAESIIGQYTLIRNNTILLGKNVIGPQSEISDSTFHEGASAYHKAFVSNSSIGEGTQIGASFITANSWHDGNKYDSTIGENVKIGVNVTLVAPVNIERNSIIAAGSTITDEVKENEIAFARARQVNKGAKNEK
;
A
#
# COMPACT_ATOMS: atom_id res chain seq x y z
N MET A 1 21.13 -19.39 2.49
CA MET A 1 21.35 -20.32 1.36
C MET A 1 20.20 -21.30 1.32
N TYR A 2 19.43 -21.33 0.22
CA TYR A 2 18.31 -22.26 0.05
C TYR A 2 18.87 -23.67 -0.09
N ASN A 3 18.81 -24.46 0.99
CA ASN A 3 19.29 -25.83 0.98
C ASN A 3 18.16 -26.71 0.44
N ASN A 4 18.41 -27.45 -0.65
CA ASN A 4 17.46 -28.22 -1.46
C ASN A 4 16.66 -29.33 -0.72
N HIS A 5 16.71 -29.40 0.61
CA HIS A 5 16.16 -30.47 1.42
C HIS A 5 14.89 -30.12 2.20
N MET A 6 14.35 -28.91 2.10
CA MET A 6 13.06 -28.54 2.71
C MET A 6 12.02 -28.15 1.65
N LYS A 7 11.65 -29.10 0.79
CA LYS A 7 10.35 -29.02 0.10
C LYS A 7 9.27 -29.29 1.14
N SER A 8 8.78 -28.24 1.81
CA SER A 8 7.52 -28.36 2.53
C SER A 8 6.42 -28.65 1.51
N LYS A 9 5.36 -29.36 1.92
CA LYS A 9 4.19 -29.69 1.09
C LYS A 9 3.54 -28.46 0.43
N TRP A 10 3.89 -27.27 0.91
CA TRP A 10 3.35 -25.97 0.54
C TRP A 10 4.18 -25.22 -0.53
N ILE A 11 5.28 -25.79 -1.04
CA ILE A 11 6.14 -25.18 -2.08
C ILE A 11 6.28 -26.11 -3.29
N ALA A 12 5.64 -27.29 -3.23
CA ALA A 12 5.55 -28.15 -4.38
C ALA A 12 4.80 -27.39 -5.49
N ASP A 13 5.52 -27.10 -6.58
CA ASP A 13 5.04 -26.47 -7.82
C ASP A 13 5.05 -24.92 -7.90
N SER A 14 5.69 -24.19 -6.97
CA SER A 14 5.79 -22.72 -7.06
C SER A 14 7.04 -22.23 -7.81
N SER A 15 6.85 -21.16 -8.61
CA SER A 15 7.88 -20.48 -9.40
C SER A 15 8.71 -19.54 -8.51
N VAL A 16 9.26 -20.08 -7.43
CA VAL A 16 10.21 -19.40 -6.56
C VAL A 16 11.60 -19.57 -7.16
N TYR A 17 12.16 -18.47 -7.65
CA TYR A 17 13.46 -18.50 -8.32
C TYR A 17 14.61 -18.68 -7.31
N PRO A 18 15.75 -19.25 -7.73
CA PRO A 18 16.94 -19.30 -6.88
C PRO A 18 17.32 -17.90 -6.36
N GLY A 19 17.68 -17.82 -5.07
CA GLY A 19 18.09 -16.55 -4.45
C GLY A 19 17.01 -15.85 -3.63
N VAL A 20 15.80 -16.41 -3.54
CA VAL A 20 14.79 -15.96 -2.54
C VAL A 20 15.19 -16.44 -1.14
N ILE A 21 15.08 -15.54 -0.17
CA ILE A 21 15.38 -15.79 1.24
C ILE A 21 14.06 -15.79 2.02
N PHE A 22 13.81 -16.87 2.74
CA PHE A 22 12.74 -16.96 3.72
C PHE A 22 13.34 -16.95 5.11
N GLU A 23 12.79 -16.15 6.01
CA GLU A 23 13.16 -16.15 7.42
C GLU A 23 12.78 -17.49 8.07
N ASP A 24 11.52 -17.89 7.92
CA ASP A 24 11.04 -19.23 8.26
C ASP A 24 10.01 -19.70 7.22
N ILE A 25 10.44 -20.66 6.42
CA ILE A 25 9.60 -21.21 5.36
C ILE A 25 8.48 -22.11 5.89
N THR A 26 8.59 -22.65 7.10
CA THR A 26 7.57 -23.55 7.68
C THR A 26 6.31 -22.80 8.11
N HIS A 27 6.43 -21.48 8.32
CA HIS A 27 5.35 -20.58 8.70
C HIS A 27 4.98 -19.57 7.60
N THR A 28 5.45 -19.78 6.38
CA THR A 28 5.11 -18.96 5.20
C THR A 28 4.25 -19.76 4.24
N PHE A 29 3.21 -19.15 3.66
CA PHE A 29 2.28 -19.83 2.76
C PHE A 29 2.36 -19.24 1.35
N ILE A 30 2.91 -20.00 0.41
CA ILE A 30 3.03 -19.61 -0.99
C ILE A 30 2.18 -20.57 -1.82
N GLU A 31 1.15 -20.09 -2.48
CA GLU A 31 0.32 -20.95 -3.32
C GLU A 31 1.09 -21.39 -4.60
N PRO A 32 0.86 -22.63 -5.08
CA PRO A 32 1.34 -23.05 -6.40
C PRO A 32 0.89 -22.08 -7.49
N GLY A 33 1.83 -21.60 -8.30
CA GLY A 33 1.59 -20.58 -9.34
C GLY A 33 2.10 -19.17 -9.00
N ALA A 34 2.31 -18.87 -7.72
CA ALA A 34 2.96 -17.62 -7.32
C ALA A 34 4.37 -17.51 -7.95
N LYS A 35 4.72 -16.32 -8.42
CA LYS A 35 6.03 -16.03 -9.03
C LYS A 35 6.83 -15.12 -8.11
N ILE A 36 8.00 -15.57 -7.67
CA ILE A 36 8.84 -14.81 -6.73
C ILE A 36 10.27 -14.77 -7.26
N GLU A 37 10.67 -13.60 -7.74
CA GLU A 37 11.95 -13.36 -8.40
C GLU A 37 13.14 -13.30 -7.41
N PRO A 38 14.40 -13.45 -7.89
CA PRO A 38 15.58 -13.51 -7.03
C PRO A 38 15.79 -12.28 -6.12
N GLY A 39 16.50 -12.48 -5.01
CA GLY A 39 16.85 -11.41 -4.08
C GLY A 39 15.71 -10.99 -3.14
N CYS A 40 14.51 -11.55 -3.30
CA CYS A 40 13.41 -11.28 -2.38
C CYS A 40 13.70 -11.80 -0.97
N TYR A 41 13.24 -11.06 0.04
CA TYR A 41 13.27 -11.45 1.45
C TYR A 41 11.85 -11.52 2.00
N ILE A 42 11.46 -12.68 2.53
CA ILE A 42 10.10 -12.95 3.00
C ILE A 42 10.15 -13.41 4.45
N GLU A 43 9.50 -12.65 5.33
CA GLU A 43 9.37 -12.98 6.75
C GLU A 43 8.26 -14.00 7.02
N VAL A 44 8.18 -14.41 8.29
CA VAL A 44 7.21 -15.39 8.77
C VAL A 44 5.76 -14.93 8.58
N LEU A 45 4.84 -15.89 8.47
CA LEU A 45 3.39 -15.66 8.37
C LEU A 45 2.92 -14.91 7.11
N VAL A 46 3.82 -14.65 6.15
CA VAL A 46 3.45 -14.08 4.86
C VAL A 46 2.61 -15.08 4.05
N ARG A 47 1.59 -14.58 3.35
CA ARG A 47 0.75 -15.36 2.43
C ARG A 47 0.75 -14.73 1.04
N ILE A 48 1.04 -15.52 0.02
CA ILE A 48 1.05 -15.06 -1.39
C ILE A 48 0.24 -16.05 -2.22
N ASP A 49 -0.76 -15.54 -2.95
CA ASP A 49 -1.64 -16.37 -3.77
C ASP A 49 -1.04 -16.74 -5.13
N SER A 50 -1.69 -17.70 -5.79
CA SER A 50 -1.27 -18.27 -7.08
C SER A 50 -1.25 -17.29 -8.25
N LYS A 51 -1.92 -16.13 -8.11
CA LYS A 51 -2.02 -15.09 -9.15
C LYS A 51 -1.05 -13.94 -8.92
N SER A 52 -0.33 -13.94 -7.81
CA SER A 52 0.56 -12.85 -7.44
C SER A 52 1.97 -13.01 -8.00
N THR A 53 2.59 -11.89 -8.34
CA THR A 53 3.99 -11.81 -8.79
C THR A 53 4.76 -10.85 -7.89
N ILE A 54 5.86 -11.33 -7.32
CA ILE A 54 6.81 -10.54 -6.54
C ILE A 54 8.09 -10.39 -7.35
N LYS A 55 8.45 -9.14 -7.65
CA LYS A 55 9.64 -8.79 -8.42
C LYS A 55 10.89 -8.73 -7.55
N GLU A 56 12.03 -8.83 -8.21
CA GLU A 56 13.35 -8.94 -7.58
C GLU A 56 13.64 -7.91 -6.48
N ASN A 57 14.47 -8.32 -5.51
CA ASN A 57 14.92 -7.50 -4.38
C ASN A 57 13.80 -6.90 -3.49
N THR A 58 12.58 -7.41 -3.60
CA THR A 58 11.44 -6.98 -2.76
C THR A 58 11.53 -7.57 -1.35
N LYS A 59 11.13 -6.79 -0.35
CA LYS A 59 11.04 -7.24 1.05
C LYS A 59 9.59 -7.28 1.49
N ILE A 60 9.15 -8.42 2.00
CA ILE A 60 7.79 -8.62 2.52
C ILE A 60 7.90 -9.04 3.97
N PHE A 61 7.42 -8.16 4.85
CA PHE A 61 7.51 -8.32 6.29
C PHE A 61 6.31 -9.07 6.88
N GLN A 62 6.49 -9.50 8.12
CA GLN A 62 5.68 -10.48 8.84
C GLN A 62 4.17 -10.31 8.64
N GLY A 63 3.49 -11.43 8.37
CA GLY A 63 2.03 -11.50 8.41
C GLY A 63 1.30 -10.80 7.26
N SER A 64 2.03 -10.30 6.26
CA SER A 64 1.44 -9.64 5.10
C SER A 64 0.77 -10.65 4.16
N ILE A 65 -0.29 -10.21 3.48
CA ILE A 65 -1.09 -11.03 2.58
C ILE A 65 -1.15 -10.34 1.21
N ILE A 66 -0.68 -11.05 0.18
CA ILE A 66 -0.70 -10.58 -1.21
C ILE A 66 -1.64 -11.48 -2.02
N LYS A 67 -2.63 -10.86 -2.67
CA LYS A 67 -3.64 -11.55 -3.48
C LYS A 67 -3.79 -10.88 -4.83
N GLU A 68 -3.78 -11.66 -5.90
CA GLU A 68 -4.05 -11.20 -7.27
C GLU A 68 -3.31 -9.90 -7.61
N SER A 69 -2.04 -9.75 -7.22
CA SER A 69 -1.33 -8.47 -7.28
C SER A 69 0.10 -8.59 -7.81
N VAL A 70 0.63 -7.49 -8.33
CA VAL A 70 2.03 -7.38 -8.78
C VAL A 70 2.77 -6.43 -7.85
N ILE A 71 3.82 -6.95 -7.20
CA ILE A 71 4.71 -6.17 -6.34
C ILE A 71 6.01 -5.92 -7.10
N GLY A 72 6.24 -4.69 -7.53
CA GLY A 72 7.38 -4.25 -8.33
C GLY A 72 8.72 -4.32 -7.59
N ALA A 73 9.81 -4.28 -8.35
CA ALA A 73 11.16 -4.54 -7.84
C ALA A 73 11.55 -3.56 -6.73
N GLU A 74 12.39 -3.99 -5.80
CA GLU A 74 12.91 -3.17 -4.70
C GLU A 74 11.82 -2.57 -3.79
N SER A 75 10.58 -3.10 -3.82
CA SER A 75 9.50 -2.62 -2.97
C SER A 75 9.64 -3.15 -1.54
N ILE A 76 9.04 -2.44 -0.60
CA ILE A 76 9.00 -2.81 0.82
C ILE A 76 7.54 -2.89 1.25
N ILE A 77 7.11 -4.07 1.67
CA ILE A 77 5.79 -4.33 2.23
C ILE A 77 5.91 -4.55 3.73
N GLY A 78 5.39 -3.60 4.51
CA GLY A 78 5.36 -3.55 5.97
C GLY A 78 4.49 -4.64 6.60
N GLN A 79 4.70 -4.90 7.88
CA GLN A 79 4.03 -5.98 8.61
C GLN A 79 2.50 -5.87 8.53
N TYR A 80 1.82 -7.02 8.45
CA TYR A 80 0.36 -7.12 8.48
C TYR A 80 -0.34 -6.26 7.41
N THR A 81 0.31 -6.10 6.25
CA THR A 81 -0.27 -5.38 5.10
C THR A 81 -1.10 -6.32 4.24
N LEU A 82 -2.25 -5.86 3.78
CA LEU A 82 -3.08 -6.57 2.81
C LEU A 82 -2.98 -5.87 1.45
N ILE A 83 -2.54 -6.59 0.41
CA ILE A 83 -2.53 -6.10 -0.96
C ILE A 83 -3.39 -7.03 -1.81
N ARG A 84 -4.42 -6.50 -2.47
CA ARG A 84 -5.42 -7.32 -3.15
C ARG A 84 -6.04 -6.69 -4.40
N ASN A 85 -6.89 -7.46 -5.08
CA ASN A 85 -7.74 -7.03 -6.18
C ASN A 85 -6.97 -6.35 -7.32
N ASN A 86 -6.09 -7.05 -8.03
CA ASN A 86 -5.36 -6.50 -9.18
C ASN A 86 -4.52 -5.25 -8.86
N THR A 87 -4.01 -5.12 -7.61
CA THR A 87 -3.14 -4.01 -7.25
C THR A 87 -1.78 -4.16 -7.93
N ILE A 88 -1.25 -3.05 -8.44
CA ILE A 88 0.05 -2.98 -9.11
C ILE A 88 0.92 -1.96 -8.40
N LEU A 89 2.07 -2.41 -7.88
CA LEU A 89 3.16 -1.56 -7.43
C LEU A 89 4.26 -1.61 -8.50
N LEU A 90 4.64 -0.47 -9.08
CA LEU A 90 5.57 -0.43 -10.22
C LEU A 90 7.06 -0.51 -9.84
N GLY A 91 7.40 -0.40 -8.55
CA GLY A 91 8.75 -0.61 -8.03
C GLY A 91 9.18 0.50 -7.07
N LYS A 92 10.15 0.19 -6.21
CA LYS A 92 10.68 1.08 -5.15
C LYS A 92 9.58 1.66 -4.25
N ASN A 93 8.43 1.01 -4.18
CA ASN A 93 7.29 1.45 -3.40
C ASN A 93 7.48 1.04 -1.94
N VAL A 94 7.07 1.89 -0.99
CA VAL A 94 6.99 1.53 0.42
C VAL A 94 5.53 1.54 0.84
N ILE A 95 4.98 0.34 1.10
CA ILE A 95 3.66 0.17 1.72
C ILE A 95 3.91 -0.28 3.13
N GLY A 96 3.86 0.62 4.11
CA GLY A 96 4.21 0.26 5.47
C GLY A 96 3.06 -0.39 6.24
N PRO A 97 3.30 -0.69 7.53
CA PRO A 97 2.56 -1.71 8.26
C PRO A 97 1.07 -1.38 8.45
N GLN A 98 0.28 -2.45 8.56
CA GLN A 98 -1.16 -2.41 8.81
C GLN A 98 -1.94 -1.62 7.76
N SER A 99 -1.41 -1.52 6.55
CA SER A 99 -2.09 -0.88 5.42
C SER A 99 -2.90 -1.90 4.62
N GLU A 100 -3.92 -1.43 3.92
CA GLU A 100 -4.65 -2.20 2.92
C GLU A 100 -4.65 -1.44 1.60
N ILE A 101 -4.15 -2.09 0.55
CA ILE A 101 -4.16 -1.58 -0.82
C ILE A 101 -5.00 -2.52 -1.69
N SER A 102 -5.98 -1.98 -2.41
CA SER A 102 -6.91 -2.75 -3.23
C SER A 102 -7.14 -2.06 -4.56
N ASP A 103 -7.15 -2.78 -5.69
CA ASP A 103 -7.62 -2.22 -6.98
C ASP A 103 -7.00 -0.86 -7.31
N SER A 104 -5.68 -0.75 -7.10
CA SER A 104 -4.96 0.52 -7.20
C SER A 104 -3.62 0.32 -7.89
N THR A 105 -3.12 1.38 -8.54
CA THR A 105 -1.79 1.41 -9.15
C THR A 105 -0.93 2.44 -8.43
N PHE A 106 0.25 2.02 -7.99
CA PHE A 106 1.28 2.89 -7.46
C PHE A 106 2.43 2.94 -8.47
N HIS A 107 2.68 4.14 -8.99
CA HIS A 107 3.85 4.41 -9.83
C HIS A 107 5.14 4.35 -9.03
N GLU A 108 6.29 4.33 -9.71
CA GLU A 108 7.59 4.10 -9.09
C GLU A 108 7.83 5.05 -7.90
N GLY A 109 8.33 4.51 -6.79
CA GLY A 109 8.63 5.29 -5.58
C GLY A 109 7.43 5.81 -4.80
N ALA A 110 6.21 5.75 -5.34
CA ALA A 110 5.00 6.14 -4.62
C ALA A 110 4.82 5.29 -3.37
N SER A 111 4.52 5.90 -2.22
CA SER A 111 4.60 5.21 -0.93
C SER A 111 3.44 5.59 -0.02
N ALA A 112 2.94 4.63 0.75
CA ALA A 112 1.95 4.81 1.81
C ALA A 112 2.50 4.25 3.12
N TYR A 113 2.81 5.14 4.06
CA TYR A 113 3.75 4.78 5.13
C TYR A 113 3.16 3.94 6.25
N HIS A 114 1.95 4.20 6.75
CA HIS A 114 1.40 3.45 7.89
C HIS A 114 -0.12 3.48 7.91
N LYS A 115 -0.77 2.34 8.19
CA LYS A 115 -2.22 2.28 8.46
C LYS A 115 -3.06 2.95 7.37
N ALA A 116 -2.64 2.87 6.12
CA ALA A 116 -3.34 3.50 5.01
C ALA A 116 -4.36 2.53 4.41
N PHE A 117 -5.53 3.03 4.04
CA PHE A 117 -6.48 2.33 3.18
C PHE A 117 -6.52 3.04 1.83
N VAL A 118 -6.05 2.37 0.79
CA VAL A 118 -6.02 2.90 -0.58
C VAL A 118 -6.74 1.92 -1.49
N SER A 119 -7.83 2.38 -2.10
CA SER A 119 -8.65 1.59 -3.01
C SER A 119 -9.05 2.42 -4.22
N ASN A 120 -9.14 1.80 -5.39
CA ASN A 120 -9.64 2.44 -6.61
C ASN A 120 -8.86 3.74 -6.91
N SER A 121 -7.53 3.65 -6.91
CA SER A 121 -6.68 4.83 -7.01
C SER A 121 -5.48 4.64 -7.92
N SER A 122 -5.15 5.68 -8.68
CA SER A 122 -3.85 5.81 -9.36
C SER A 122 -2.98 6.80 -8.60
N ILE A 123 -1.81 6.37 -8.14
CA ILE A 123 -0.88 7.15 -7.32
C ILE A 123 0.40 7.39 -8.11
N GLY A 124 0.64 8.64 -8.47
CA GLY A 124 1.76 9.07 -9.32
C GLY A 124 3.13 8.90 -8.67
N GLU A 125 4.16 8.96 -9.51
CA GLU A 125 5.56 8.73 -9.15
C GLU A 125 6.00 9.62 -7.97
N GLY A 126 6.77 9.03 -7.05
CA GLY A 126 7.36 9.75 -5.92
C GLY A 126 6.37 10.33 -4.90
N THR A 127 5.06 10.09 -5.05
CA THR A 127 4.04 10.59 -4.12
C THR A 127 4.15 9.92 -2.75
N GLN A 128 3.99 10.72 -1.71
CA GLN A 128 4.17 10.33 -0.32
C GLN A 128 2.85 10.45 0.44
N ILE A 129 2.29 9.30 0.84
CA ILE A 129 1.04 9.20 1.59
C ILE A 129 1.35 9.01 3.07
N GLY A 130 0.96 10.00 3.88
CA GLY A 130 1.09 9.98 5.33
C GLY A 130 0.25 8.88 6.00
N ALA A 131 0.52 8.66 7.29
CA ALA A 131 -0.15 7.64 8.07
C ALA A 131 -1.67 7.88 8.19
N SER A 132 -2.44 6.80 8.32
CA SER A 132 -3.91 6.87 8.51
C SER A 132 -4.65 7.60 7.38
N PHE A 133 -4.14 7.46 6.15
CA PHE A 133 -4.81 7.93 4.95
C PHE A 133 -5.95 6.99 4.54
N ILE A 134 -7.06 7.55 4.03
CA ILE A 134 -8.22 6.79 3.56
C ILE A 134 -8.69 7.34 2.21
N THR A 135 -8.84 6.46 1.22
CA THR A 135 -9.71 6.70 0.04
C THR A 135 -11.14 6.24 0.36
N ALA A 136 -12.03 7.17 0.63
CA ALA A 136 -13.45 6.91 0.81
C ALA A 136 -14.10 6.77 -0.57
N ASN A 137 -14.06 5.55 -1.12
CA ASN A 137 -14.44 5.27 -2.50
C ASN A 137 -15.83 4.66 -2.69
N SER A 138 -16.47 4.17 -1.63
CA SER A 138 -17.76 3.46 -1.70
C SER A 138 -18.92 4.38 -1.32
N TRP A 139 -19.94 4.44 -2.17
CA TRP A 139 -21.08 5.35 -2.00
C TRP A 139 -22.39 4.62 -1.71
N HIS A 140 -23.42 5.37 -1.28
CA HIS A 140 -24.73 4.82 -0.93
C HIS A 140 -25.47 4.16 -2.10
N ASP A 141 -25.08 4.47 -3.34
CA ASP A 141 -25.58 3.83 -4.56
C ASP A 141 -24.98 2.43 -4.80
N GLY A 142 -24.02 2.00 -3.97
CA GLY A 142 -23.30 0.74 -4.10
C GLY A 142 -22.12 0.80 -5.09
N ASN A 143 -21.91 1.94 -5.75
CA ASN A 143 -20.81 2.11 -6.69
C ASN A 143 -19.52 2.46 -5.96
N LYS A 144 -18.41 2.15 -6.64
CA LYS A 144 -17.07 2.59 -6.26
C LYS A 144 -16.57 3.57 -7.31
N TYR A 145 -15.90 4.61 -6.84
CA TYR A 145 -15.37 5.66 -7.69
C TYR A 145 -13.85 5.72 -7.58
N ASP A 146 -13.22 5.99 -8.71
CA ASP A 146 -11.77 6.06 -8.80
C ASP A 146 -11.28 7.48 -8.45
N SER A 147 -10.09 7.56 -7.86
CA SER A 147 -9.37 8.81 -7.60
C SER A 147 -7.99 8.79 -8.25
N THR A 148 -7.48 9.96 -8.60
CA THR A 148 -6.12 10.11 -9.13
C THR A 148 -5.32 11.05 -8.24
N ILE A 149 -4.11 10.63 -7.88
CA ILE A 149 -3.13 11.45 -7.19
C ILE A 149 -1.91 11.54 -8.10
N GLY A 150 -1.53 12.75 -8.47
CA GLY A 150 -0.44 13.02 -9.39
C GLY A 150 0.94 12.70 -8.80
N GLU A 151 1.98 13.06 -9.53
CA GLU A 151 3.37 12.87 -9.13
C GLU A 151 3.80 13.86 -8.05
N ASN A 152 4.74 13.44 -7.20
CA ASN A 152 5.36 14.26 -6.16
C ASN A 152 4.37 14.95 -5.20
N VAL A 153 3.19 14.38 -5.02
CA VAL A 153 2.19 14.89 -4.07
C VAL A 153 2.62 14.50 -2.65
N LYS A 154 2.47 15.43 -1.71
CA LYS A 154 2.72 15.17 -0.28
C LYS A 154 1.40 15.19 0.47
N ILE A 155 0.98 14.03 0.96
CA ILE A 155 -0.26 13.90 1.74
C ILE A 155 0.09 13.77 3.22
N GLY A 156 -0.44 14.68 4.02
CA GLY A 156 -0.28 14.66 5.47
C GLY A 156 -0.95 13.45 6.12
N VAL A 157 -0.65 13.26 7.41
CA VAL A 157 -1.29 12.21 8.21
C VAL A 157 -2.78 12.46 8.39
N ASN A 158 -3.56 11.39 8.56
CA ASN A 158 -4.99 11.46 8.83
C ASN A 158 -5.79 12.24 7.78
N VAL A 159 -5.51 12.00 6.50
CA VAL A 159 -6.23 12.60 5.38
C VAL A 159 -7.24 11.61 4.82
N THR A 160 -8.44 12.10 4.53
CA THR A 160 -9.47 11.34 3.80
C THR A 160 -9.68 11.98 2.43
N LEU A 161 -9.60 11.20 1.35
CA LEU A 161 -10.07 11.60 0.02
C LEU A 161 -11.44 10.99 -0.24
N VAL A 162 -12.45 11.82 -0.44
CA VAL A 162 -13.80 11.39 -0.80
C VAL A 162 -13.85 11.23 -2.32
N ALA A 163 -13.72 9.99 -2.82
CA ALA A 163 -13.67 9.75 -4.26
C ALA A 163 -15.01 10.09 -4.94
N PRO A 164 -15.02 10.49 -6.22
CA PRO A 164 -13.86 10.72 -7.07
C PRO A 164 -13.21 12.08 -6.80
N VAL A 165 -11.89 12.09 -6.60
CA VAL A 165 -11.09 13.32 -6.49
C VAL A 165 -9.84 13.20 -7.33
N ASN A 166 -9.47 14.31 -7.99
CA ASN A 166 -8.20 14.47 -8.69
C ASN A 166 -7.29 15.40 -7.89
N ILE A 167 -6.09 14.93 -7.56
CA ILE A 167 -5.04 15.72 -6.92
C ILE A 167 -3.90 15.84 -7.92
N GLU A 168 -3.68 17.03 -8.47
CA GLU A 168 -2.64 17.25 -9.47
C GLU A 168 -1.23 17.24 -8.85
N ARG A 169 -0.22 17.12 -9.71
CA ARG A 169 1.20 16.97 -9.32
C ARG A 169 1.71 18.09 -8.43
N ASN A 170 2.76 17.80 -7.67
CA ASN A 170 3.48 18.76 -6.81
C ASN A 170 2.61 19.45 -5.75
N SER A 171 1.37 19.02 -5.55
CA SER A 171 0.47 19.57 -4.55
C SER A 171 0.73 19.00 -3.15
N ILE A 172 0.18 19.67 -2.15
CA ILE A 172 0.31 19.27 -0.75
C ILE A 172 -1.07 19.21 -0.11
N ILE A 173 -1.38 18.10 0.53
CA ILE A 173 -2.59 17.97 1.36
C ILE A 173 -2.19 18.07 2.83
N ALA A 174 -2.68 19.08 3.52
CA ALA A 174 -2.39 19.27 4.93
C ALA A 174 -3.00 18.13 5.77
N ALA A 175 -2.30 17.72 6.82
CA ALA A 175 -2.73 16.68 7.74
C ALA A 175 -4.15 16.91 8.30
N GLY A 176 -4.91 15.86 8.58
CA GLY A 176 -6.24 15.98 9.17
C GLY A 176 -7.30 16.56 8.23
N SER A 177 -7.05 16.57 6.91
CA SER A 177 -7.98 17.14 5.93
C SER A 177 -8.92 16.09 5.35
N THR A 178 -10.16 16.48 5.09
CA THR A 178 -11.11 15.71 4.26
C THR A 178 -11.27 16.41 2.91
N ILE A 179 -10.71 15.87 1.85
CA ILE A 179 -10.72 16.47 0.52
C ILE A 179 -11.89 15.92 -0.29
N THR A 180 -12.72 16.84 -0.80
CA THR A 180 -13.92 16.57 -1.60
C THR A 180 -13.86 17.14 -3.01
N ASP A 181 -12.88 18.00 -3.26
CA ASP A 181 -12.75 18.77 -4.49
C ASP A 181 -11.36 18.59 -5.08
N GLU A 182 -11.24 18.89 -6.37
CA GLU A 182 -9.98 18.86 -7.08
C GLU A 182 -8.95 19.81 -6.45
N VAL A 183 -7.69 19.38 -6.41
CA VAL A 183 -6.55 20.19 -5.97
C VAL A 183 -5.60 20.35 -7.16
N LYS A 184 -5.34 21.60 -7.55
CA LYS A 184 -4.54 21.91 -8.74
C LYS A 184 -3.05 21.81 -8.48
N GLU A 185 -2.30 21.75 -9.58
CA GLU A 185 -0.86 21.63 -9.54
C GLU A 185 -0.23 22.75 -8.70
N ASN A 186 0.74 22.38 -7.85
CA ASN A 186 1.42 23.27 -6.91
C ASN A 186 0.53 23.92 -5.83
N GLU A 187 -0.72 23.49 -5.66
CA GLU A 187 -1.58 23.98 -4.58
C GLU A 187 -1.33 23.28 -3.24
N ILE A 188 -1.71 23.98 -2.17
CA ILE A 188 -1.79 23.41 -0.84
C ILE A 188 -3.26 23.40 -0.42
N ALA A 189 -3.83 22.21 -0.24
CA ALA A 189 -5.19 22.06 0.24
C ALA A 189 -5.21 21.75 1.75
N PHE A 190 -6.14 22.40 2.45
CA PHE A 190 -6.43 22.14 3.86
C PHE A 190 -7.94 22.17 4.06
N ALA A 191 -8.52 21.07 4.52
CA ALA A 191 -9.95 20.92 4.67
C ALA A 191 -10.28 20.39 6.08
N ARG A 192 -10.17 21.30 7.06
CA ARG A 192 -10.42 21.03 8.48
C ARG A 192 -10.91 22.30 9.18
N ALA A 193 -11.62 22.13 10.29
CA ALA A 193 -12.10 23.26 11.08
C ALA A 193 -10.94 24.11 11.64
N ARG A 194 -11.15 25.41 11.73
CA ARG A 194 -10.23 26.30 12.44
C ARG A 194 -10.23 25.94 13.93
N GLN A 195 -9.04 25.74 14.50
CA GLN A 195 -8.91 25.46 15.93
C GLN A 195 -9.49 26.61 16.75
N VAL A 196 -10.28 26.26 17.78
CA VAL A 196 -10.80 27.19 18.79
C VAL A 196 -10.47 26.64 20.17
N ASN A 197 -9.84 27.45 21.01
CA ASN A 197 -9.56 27.11 22.41
C ASN A 197 -10.64 27.76 23.29
N LYS A 198 -11.37 26.97 24.08
CA LYS A 198 -12.33 27.46 25.07
C LYS A 198 -11.81 27.10 26.45
N GLY A 199 -12.05 27.95 27.45
CA GLY A 199 -11.69 27.64 28.83
C GLY A 199 -12.36 26.34 29.26
N ALA A 200 -11.59 25.41 29.84
CA ALA A 200 -12.17 24.29 30.57
C ALA A 200 -13.03 24.88 31.69
N LYS A 201 -14.21 24.32 31.95
CA LYS A 201 -15.01 24.76 33.10
C LYS A 201 -14.14 24.63 34.34
N ASN A 202 -13.85 25.75 35.00
CA ASN A 202 -13.49 25.72 36.40
C ASN A 202 -14.78 25.36 37.14
N GLU A 203 -14.99 24.07 37.40
CA GLU A 203 -15.94 23.66 38.42
C GLU A 203 -15.44 24.25 39.74
N LYS A 204 -16.27 25.12 40.33
CA LYS A 204 -16.10 25.62 41.70
C LYS A 204 -16.48 24.52 42.67
#